data_AF-A0A438B7K0-F1
#
_entry.id   AF-A0A438B7K0-F1
#
_cell.length_a   1.000
_cell.length_b   1.000
_cell.length_c   1.000
_cell.angle_alpha   90.00
_cell.angle_beta   90.00
_cell.angle_gamma   90.00
#
_symmetry.space_group_name_H-M   'P 1'
#
loop_
_entity.id
_entity.type
_entity.pdbx_description
1 polymer ?
#
loop_
_entity_poly.entity_id
_entity_poly.type
_entity_poly.pdbx_seq_one_letter_code
_entity_poly.pdbx_strand_id
1 'polypeptide(L)'
;MSSNWPAEWPTIPREIAVVTDAAIDAARAASAEPFAEAIGKLTVLPFEQVTLVHAGVVRALLEDLHPDGFSGEDIQGALTRVAGAALVWLPGLDVSALAAVLTGALGLTEMSDDAQRIGQADYLRSAVLVMAELLSAADAAPYGYLKAAIGEIARAETIEMP
;
A
#
# COMPACT_ATOMS: atom_id res chain seq x y z
N MET A 1 -15.20 -10.75 4.24
CA MET A 1 -15.70 -11.57 3.11
C MET A 1 -14.51 -11.74 2.18
N SER A 2 -14.14 -12.96 1.81
CA SER A 2 -13.01 -13.18 0.90
C SER A 2 -13.31 -12.54 -0.45
N SER A 3 -12.54 -11.51 -0.80
CA SER A 3 -12.62 -10.84 -2.10
C SER A 3 -12.30 -11.87 -3.19
N ASN A 4 -13.26 -12.14 -4.09
CA ASN A 4 -13.00 -13.03 -5.23
C ASN A 4 -12.31 -12.20 -6.34
N TRP A 5 -10.98 -12.30 -6.42
CA TRP A 5 -10.19 -11.62 -7.44
C TRP A 5 -10.44 -12.22 -8.83
N PRO A 6 -10.38 -11.42 -9.91
CA PRO A 6 -10.65 -11.91 -11.26
C PRO A 6 -9.74 -13.10 -11.63
N ALA A 7 -10.33 -14.19 -12.10
CA ALA A 7 -9.61 -15.42 -12.40
C ALA A 7 -8.77 -15.31 -13.68
N GLU A 8 -9.16 -14.37 -14.55
CA GLU A 8 -8.51 -14.04 -15.82
C GLU A 8 -7.26 -13.17 -15.66
N TRP A 9 -6.99 -12.64 -14.46
CA TRP A 9 -5.78 -11.87 -14.22
C TRP A 9 -4.51 -12.72 -14.36
N PRO A 10 -3.41 -12.13 -14.84
CA PRO A 10 -2.11 -12.77 -14.75
C PRO A 10 -1.78 -13.11 -13.30
N THR A 11 -0.98 -14.17 -13.11
CA THR A 11 -0.69 -14.74 -11.79
C THR A 11 -0.14 -13.69 -10.81
N ILE A 12 0.86 -12.91 -11.22
CA ILE A 12 1.55 -11.96 -10.33
C ILE A 12 0.61 -10.84 -9.83
N PRO A 13 -0.10 -10.06 -10.68
CA PRO A 13 -1.07 -9.07 -10.21
C PRO A 13 -2.14 -9.65 -9.27
N ARG A 14 -2.62 -10.86 -9.55
CA ARG A 14 -3.60 -11.53 -8.68
C ARG A 14 -3.01 -11.92 -7.33
N GLU A 15 -1.79 -12.43 -7.29
CA GLU A 15 -1.08 -12.72 -6.04
C GLU A 15 -0.80 -11.45 -5.23
N ILE A 16 -0.40 -10.35 -5.88
CA ILE A 16 -0.23 -9.04 -5.24
C ILE A 16 -1.53 -8.62 -4.57
N ALA A 17 -2.67 -8.71 -5.27
CA ALA A 17 -3.97 -8.34 -4.71
C ALA A 17 -4.37 -9.22 -3.52
N VAL A 18 -4.25 -10.54 -3.65
CA VAL A 18 -4.57 -11.51 -2.58
C VAL A 18 -3.75 -11.25 -1.33
N VAL A 19 -2.43 -11.13 -1.47
CA VAL A 19 -1.54 -10.99 -0.33
C VAL A 19 -1.67 -9.59 0.29
N THR A 20 -1.86 -8.55 -0.51
CA THR A 20 -2.08 -7.19 -0.01
C THR A 20 -3.39 -7.09 0.78
N ASP A 21 -4.47 -7.70 0.29
CA ASP A 21 -5.76 -7.75 0.99
C ASP A 21 -5.62 -8.43 2.36
N ALA A 22 -4.94 -9.58 2.40
CA ALA A 22 -4.64 -10.30 3.65
C ALA A 22 -3.77 -9.48 4.61
N ALA A 23 -2.79 -8.73 4.10
CA ALA A 23 -1.93 -7.87 4.90
C ALA A 23 -2.72 -6.69 5.49
N ILE A 24 -3.64 -6.09 4.72
CA ILE A 24 -4.53 -5.01 5.18
C ILE A 24 -5.47 -5.53 6.27
N ASP A 25 -6.05 -6.72 6.10
CA ASP A 25 -6.90 -7.35 7.11
C ASP A 25 -6.13 -7.60 8.41
N ALA A 26 -4.90 -8.13 8.32
CA ALA A 26 -4.04 -8.36 9.48
C ALA A 26 -3.65 -7.04 10.19
N ALA A 27 -3.35 -5.99 9.43
CA ALA A 27 -3.04 -4.66 9.96
C ALA A 27 -4.24 -4.05 10.70
N ARG A 28 -5.44 -4.13 10.11
CA ARG A 28 -6.70 -3.67 10.72
C ARG A 28 -7.04 -4.42 12.01
N ALA A 29 -6.71 -5.71 12.05
CA ALA A 29 -6.88 -6.55 13.23
C ALA A 29 -5.73 -6.44 14.25
N ALA A 30 -4.75 -5.55 14.03
CA ALA A 30 -3.55 -5.41 14.88
C ALA A 30 -2.82 -6.74 15.15
N SER A 31 -2.83 -7.65 14.16
CA SER A 31 -2.39 -9.03 14.30
C SER A 31 -0.96 -9.20 13.79
N ALA A 32 0.02 -9.04 14.69
CA ALA A 32 1.45 -8.98 14.35
C ALA A 32 1.98 -10.18 13.54
N GLU A 33 1.64 -11.41 13.94
CA GLU A 33 2.13 -12.61 13.26
C GLU A 33 1.51 -12.79 11.85
N PRO A 34 0.17 -12.76 11.67
CA PRO A 34 -0.43 -12.78 10.33
C PRO A 34 0.06 -11.64 9.43
N PHE A 35 0.29 -10.46 10.01
CA PHE A 35 0.82 -9.31 9.28
C PHE A 35 2.25 -9.57 8.79
N ALA A 36 3.14 -10.04 9.67
CA ALA A 36 4.51 -10.39 9.32
C ALA A 36 4.57 -11.50 8.24
N GLU A 37 3.70 -12.50 8.33
CA GLU A 37 3.58 -13.56 7.32
C GLU A 37 3.18 -12.98 5.95
N ALA A 38 2.18 -12.10 5.92
CA ALA A 38 1.73 -11.47 4.69
C ALA A 38 2.80 -10.57 4.07
N ILE A 39 3.53 -9.78 4.88
CA ILE A 39 4.68 -9.01 4.39
C ILE A 39 5.76 -9.93 3.84
N GLY A 40 6.05 -11.05 4.50
CA GLY A 40 6.99 -12.06 3.99
C GLY A 40 6.59 -12.59 2.61
N LYS A 41 5.30 -12.86 2.39
CA LYS A 41 4.79 -13.26 1.07
C LYS A 41 4.95 -12.15 0.02
N LEU A 42 4.69 -10.89 0.37
CA LEU A 42 4.90 -9.76 -0.55
C LEU A 42 6.38 -9.60 -0.95
N THR A 43 7.32 -9.85 -0.04
CA THR A 43 8.76 -9.75 -0.34
C THR A 43 9.28 -10.80 -1.33
N VAL A 44 8.51 -11.87 -1.59
CA VAL A 44 8.86 -12.90 -2.59
C VAL A 44 8.37 -12.49 -3.99
N LEU A 45 7.39 -11.58 -4.08
CA LEU A 45 6.87 -11.08 -5.35
C LEU A 45 7.81 -10.02 -5.96
N PRO A 46 7.70 -9.74 -7.28
CA PRO A 46 8.50 -8.69 -7.91
C PRO A 46 8.27 -7.33 -7.25
N PHE A 47 9.28 -6.84 -6.54
CA PHE A 47 9.17 -5.65 -5.68
C PHE A 47 8.59 -4.44 -6.42
N GLU A 48 9.08 -4.16 -7.62
CA GLU A 48 8.63 -3.05 -8.45
C GLU A 48 7.12 -3.11 -8.76
N GLN A 49 6.60 -4.29 -9.10
CA GLN A 49 5.17 -4.47 -9.36
C GLN A 49 4.33 -4.30 -8.07
N VAL A 50 4.84 -4.78 -6.93
CA VAL A 50 4.17 -4.60 -5.64
C VAL A 50 4.09 -3.12 -5.29
N THR A 51 5.21 -2.38 -5.39
CA THR A 51 5.25 -0.96 -5.04
C THR A 51 4.45 -0.11 -6.01
N LEU A 52 4.43 -0.44 -7.30
CA LEU A 52 3.56 0.25 -8.27
C LEU A 52 2.07 0.09 -7.91
N VAL A 53 1.63 -1.12 -7.57
CA VAL A 53 0.24 -1.36 -7.14
C VAL A 53 -0.06 -0.61 -5.84
N HIS A 54 0.82 -0.71 -4.84
CA HIS A 54 0.63 -0.05 -3.54
C HIS A 54 0.60 1.48 -3.68
N ALA A 55 1.49 2.07 -4.46
CA ALA A 55 1.50 3.50 -4.77
C ALA A 55 0.21 3.94 -5.46
N GLY A 56 -0.28 3.16 -6.43
CA GLY A 56 -1.57 3.41 -7.09
C GLY A 56 -2.74 3.42 -6.12
N VAL A 57 -2.78 2.48 -5.17
CA VAL A 57 -3.82 2.42 -4.12
C VAL A 57 -3.72 3.62 -3.17
N VAL A 58 -2.53 3.92 -2.65
CA VAL A 58 -2.31 5.05 -1.74
C VAL A 58 -2.70 6.37 -2.40
N ARG A 59 -2.30 6.58 -3.65
CA ARG A 59 -2.64 7.79 -4.41
C ARG A 59 -4.15 7.93 -4.62
N ALA A 60 -4.82 6.86 -5.06
CA ALA A 60 -6.27 6.88 -5.25
C ALA A 60 -7.04 7.17 -3.95
N LEU A 61 -6.57 6.61 -2.82
CA LEU A 61 -7.17 6.88 -1.51
C LEU A 61 -6.96 8.34 -1.07
N LEU A 62 -5.77 8.91 -1.31
CA LEU A 62 -5.49 10.32 -1.02
C LEU A 62 -6.35 11.25 -1.89
N GLU A 63 -6.51 10.93 -3.17
CA GLU A 63 -7.37 11.67 -4.10
C GLU A 63 -8.85 11.63 -3.65
N ASP A 64 -9.35 10.49 -3.21
CA ASP A 64 -10.74 10.34 -2.73
C ASP A 64 -10.98 11.06 -1.38
N LEU A 65 -10.01 11.05 -0.48
CA LEU A 65 -10.09 11.76 0.80
C LEU A 65 -9.94 13.27 0.66
N HIS A 66 -9.23 13.73 -0.37
CA HIS A 66 -8.87 15.13 -0.58
C HIS A 66 -9.11 15.53 -2.05
N PRO A 67 -10.37 15.63 -2.50
CA PRO A 67 -10.71 15.89 -3.91
C PRO A 67 -10.26 17.28 -4.40
N ASP A 68 -10.11 18.24 -3.48
CA ASP A 68 -9.57 19.58 -3.77
C ASP A 68 -8.03 19.65 -3.71
N GLY A 69 -7.38 18.49 -3.53
CA GLY A 69 -5.95 18.35 -3.25
C GLY A 69 -5.66 18.22 -1.75
N PHE A 70 -4.54 17.58 -1.43
CA PHE A 70 -4.04 17.43 -0.05
C PHE A 70 -2.91 18.42 0.22
N SER A 71 -2.86 18.92 1.45
CA SER A 71 -1.80 19.78 1.97
C SER A 71 -0.71 18.97 2.69
N GLY A 72 0.40 19.62 3.04
CA GLY A 72 1.40 19.01 3.92
C GLY A 72 0.82 18.66 5.31
N GLU A 73 -0.17 19.41 5.80
CA GLU A 73 -0.85 19.13 7.06
C GLU A 73 -1.70 17.86 6.98
N ASP A 74 -2.36 17.62 5.84
CA ASP A 74 -3.13 16.40 5.60
C ASP A 74 -2.23 15.16 5.61
N ILE A 75 -1.08 15.23 4.92
CA ILE A 75 -0.06 14.17 4.91
C ILE A 75 0.48 13.93 6.32
N GLN A 76 0.82 14.99 7.06
CA GLN A 76 1.28 14.89 8.45
C GLN A 76 0.21 14.30 9.36
N GLY A 77 -1.06 14.62 9.14
CA GLY A 77 -2.20 14.06 9.85
C GLY A 77 -2.32 12.56 9.63
N ALA A 78 -2.26 12.10 8.37
CA ALA A 78 -2.27 10.69 8.02
C ALA A 78 -1.09 9.94 8.67
N LEU A 79 0.13 10.49 8.56
CA LEU A 79 1.33 9.94 9.19
C LEU A 79 1.17 9.79 10.71
N THR A 80 0.60 10.80 11.37
CA THR A 80 0.39 10.78 12.82
C THR A 80 -0.62 9.70 13.23
N ARG A 81 -1.72 9.57 12.48
CA ARG A 81 -2.75 8.56 12.75
C ARG A 81 -2.23 7.14 12.55
N VAL A 82 -1.55 6.86 11.45
CA VAL A 82 -0.99 5.53 11.18
C VAL A 82 0.09 5.16 12.20
N ALA A 83 1.01 6.09 12.54
CA ALA A 83 2.04 5.84 13.54
C ALA A 83 1.43 5.58 14.93
N GLY A 84 0.46 6.41 15.34
CA GLY A 84 -0.23 6.27 16.63
C GLY A 84 -0.99 4.94 16.76
N ALA A 85 -1.66 4.49 15.70
CA ALA A 85 -2.37 3.22 15.69
C ALA A 85 -1.41 2.02 15.64
N ALA A 86 -0.37 2.08 14.81
CA ALA A 86 0.53 0.94 14.58
C ALA A 86 1.53 0.69 15.72
N LEU A 87 2.09 1.74 16.32
CA LEU A 87 3.11 1.61 17.37
C LEU A 87 2.63 0.87 18.63
N VAL A 88 1.31 0.81 18.85
CA VAL A 88 0.71 0.10 20.00
C VAL A 88 0.92 -1.41 19.92
N TRP A 89 0.88 -1.99 18.71
CA TRP A 89 0.96 -3.44 18.50
C TRP A 89 2.18 -3.88 17.70
N LEU A 90 2.90 -2.93 17.09
CA LEU A 90 4.11 -3.16 16.34
C LEU A 90 5.24 -2.26 16.88
N PRO A 91 5.83 -2.60 18.04
CA PRO A 91 6.95 -1.86 18.59
C PRO A 91 8.16 -1.96 17.65
N GLY A 92 8.77 -0.82 17.32
CA GLY A 92 9.92 -0.75 16.41
C GLY A 92 9.59 -0.36 14.96
N LEU A 93 8.35 0.05 14.67
CA LEU A 93 8.01 0.67 13.39
C LEU A 93 8.88 1.92 13.13
N ASP A 94 9.54 1.96 11.99
CA ASP A 94 10.24 3.14 11.50
C ASP A 94 9.22 4.13 10.89
N VAL A 95 8.98 5.24 11.59
CA VAL A 95 8.05 6.29 11.13
C VAL A 95 8.56 6.98 9.86
N SER A 96 9.88 6.99 9.62
CA SER A 96 10.43 7.55 8.37
C SER A 96 10.04 6.73 7.14
N ALA A 97 9.78 5.43 7.31
CA ALA A 97 9.32 4.57 6.23
C ALA A 97 7.86 4.84 5.85
N LEU A 98 7.00 5.20 6.81
CA LEU A 98 5.64 5.66 6.53
C LEU A 98 5.65 6.94 5.68
N ALA A 99 6.52 7.90 6.03
CA ALA A 99 6.68 9.13 5.26
C ALA A 99 7.19 8.86 3.83
N ALA A 100 8.19 7.97 3.68
CA ALA A 100 8.73 7.58 2.38
C ALA A 100 7.69 6.93 1.46
N VAL A 101 6.75 6.14 2.01
CA VAL A 101 5.64 5.60 1.21
C VAL A 101 4.71 6.71 0.73
N LEU A 102 4.31 7.62 1.62
CA LEU A 102 3.43 8.72 1.25
C LEU A 102 4.06 9.61 0.17
N THR A 103 5.33 9.97 0.31
CA THR A 103 6.03 10.80 -0.68
C THR A 103 6.30 10.06 -1.98
N GLY A 104 6.65 8.76 -1.90
CA GLY A 104 6.88 7.92 -3.07
C GLY A 104 5.60 7.69 -3.89
N ALA A 105 4.46 7.46 -3.24
CA ALA A 105 3.17 7.32 -3.92
C ALA A 105 2.74 8.60 -4.66
N LEU A 106 3.26 9.76 -4.24
CA LEU A 106 3.02 11.07 -4.86
C LEU A 106 4.08 11.43 -5.91
N GLY A 107 5.05 10.57 -6.17
CA GLY A 107 6.14 10.82 -7.11
C GLY A 107 7.12 11.90 -6.66
N LEU A 108 7.19 12.19 -5.35
CA LEU A 108 8.14 13.17 -4.78
C LEU A 108 9.51 12.54 -4.49
N THR A 109 9.54 11.22 -4.31
CA THR A 109 10.74 10.43 -4.08
C THR A 109 10.71 9.15 -4.92
N GLU A 110 11.88 8.64 -5.26
CA GLU A 110 12.01 7.36 -5.97
C GLU A 110 11.84 6.21 -4.98
N MET A 111 10.80 5.39 -5.19
CA MET A 111 10.45 4.29 -4.29
C MET A 111 11.57 3.25 -4.17
N SER A 112 12.34 3.03 -5.25
CA SER A 112 13.50 2.11 -5.24
C SER A 112 14.60 2.58 -4.30
N ASP A 113 14.88 3.88 -4.30
CA ASP A 113 15.95 4.48 -3.49
C ASP A 113 15.54 4.49 -2.01
N ASP A 114 14.29 4.84 -1.74
CA ASP A 114 13.71 4.76 -0.40
C ASP A 114 13.75 3.32 0.13
N ALA A 115 13.32 2.35 -0.68
CA ALA A 115 13.34 0.94 -0.30
C ALA A 115 14.75 0.38 -0.12
N GLN A 116 15.74 0.86 -0.88
CA GLN A 116 17.15 0.49 -0.68
C GLN A 116 17.68 0.99 0.67
N ARG A 117 17.28 2.20 1.09
CA ARG A 117 17.68 2.79 2.37
C ARG A 117 16.97 2.16 3.57
N ILE A 118 15.66 1.91 3.44
CA ILE A 118 14.79 1.41 4.52
C ILE A 118 14.87 -0.12 4.64
N GLY A 119 15.03 -0.82 3.52
CA GLY A 119 14.82 -2.25 3.40
C GLY A 119 13.42 -2.56 2.85
N GLN A 120 13.35 -3.44 1.85
CA GLN A 120 12.09 -3.76 1.14
C GLN A 120 10.98 -4.23 2.06
N ALA A 121 11.28 -5.10 3.03
CA ALA A 121 10.29 -5.61 3.97
C ALA A 121 9.68 -4.49 4.84
N ASP A 122 10.49 -3.55 5.31
CA ASP A 122 10.04 -2.44 6.15
C ASP A 122 9.29 -1.38 5.33
N TYR A 123 9.68 -1.17 4.07
CA TYR A 123 8.95 -0.33 3.12
C TYR A 123 7.55 -0.90 2.83
N LEU A 124 7.45 -2.19 2.45
CA LEU A 124 6.17 -2.84 2.18
C LEU A 124 5.29 -2.92 3.44
N ARG A 125 5.90 -3.17 4.60
CA ARG A 125 5.19 -3.10 5.88
C ARG A 125 4.54 -1.74 6.09
N SER A 126 5.32 -0.68 5.88
CA SER A 126 4.85 0.70 6.01
C SER A 126 3.76 1.02 5.00
N ALA A 127 3.88 0.52 3.77
CA ALA A 127 2.89 0.75 2.73
C ALA A 127 1.53 0.14 3.06
N VAL A 128 1.52 -1.10 3.58
CA VAL A 128 0.27 -1.73 4.01
C VAL A 128 -0.35 -1.01 5.20
N LEU A 129 0.43 -0.53 6.16
CA LEU A 129 -0.08 0.25 7.29
C LEU A 129 -0.74 1.56 6.82
N VAL A 130 -0.09 2.27 5.89
CA VAL A 130 -0.65 3.48 5.27
C VAL A 130 -1.97 3.17 4.54
N MET A 131 -2.00 2.12 3.71
CA MET A 131 -3.24 1.71 3.03
C MET A 131 -4.35 1.36 4.01
N ALA A 132 -4.05 0.59 5.06
CA ALA A 132 -5.05 0.20 6.07
C ALA A 132 -5.64 1.41 6.80
N GLU A 133 -4.83 2.42 7.13
CA GLU A 133 -5.27 3.66 7.75
C GLU A 133 -6.13 4.49 6.79
N LEU A 134 -5.66 4.74 5.57
CA LEU A 134 -6.39 5.56 4.59
C LEU A 134 -7.73 4.92 4.21
N LEU A 135 -7.76 3.59 4.06
CA LEU A 135 -9.01 2.86 3.84
C LEU A 135 -9.96 2.98 5.04
N SER A 136 -9.45 3.04 6.26
CA SER A 136 -10.28 3.27 7.45
C SER A 136 -10.80 4.71 7.50
N ALA A 137 -9.98 5.69 7.12
CA ALA A 137 -10.39 7.10 7.04
C ALA A 137 -11.47 7.32 5.96
N ALA A 138 -11.37 6.61 4.85
CA ALA A 138 -12.33 6.66 3.73
C ALA A 138 -13.59 5.79 3.96
N ASP A 139 -13.66 5.03 5.07
CA ASP A 139 -14.68 4.00 5.31
C ASP A 139 -14.88 3.06 4.11
N ALA A 140 -13.76 2.58 3.55
CA ALA A 140 -13.76 1.89 2.27
C ALA A 140 -13.13 0.49 2.32
N ALA A 141 -13.58 -0.36 1.40
CA ALA A 141 -13.05 -1.70 1.19
C ALA A 141 -11.87 -1.68 0.20
N PRO A 142 -10.82 -2.50 0.42
CA PRO A 142 -9.62 -2.53 -0.42
C PRO A 142 -9.86 -3.01 -1.85
N TYR A 143 -10.90 -3.84 -2.07
CA TYR A 143 -11.17 -4.48 -3.37
C TYR A 143 -11.21 -3.49 -4.55
N GLY A 144 -11.94 -2.38 -4.40
CA GLY A 144 -12.12 -1.39 -5.47
C GLY A 144 -10.79 -0.75 -5.87
N TYR A 145 -9.99 -0.34 -4.89
CA TYR A 145 -8.72 0.33 -5.10
C TYR A 145 -7.65 -0.59 -5.67
N LEU A 146 -7.50 -1.81 -5.16
CA LEU A 146 -6.54 -2.79 -5.69
C LEU A 146 -6.89 -3.16 -7.14
N LYS A 147 -8.18 -3.36 -7.43
CA LYS A 147 -8.67 -3.61 -8.79
C LYS A 147 -8.38 -2.45 -9.74
N ALA A 148 -8.64 -1.22 -9.29
CA ALA A 148 -8.36 -0.02 -10.08
C ALA A 148 -6.87 0.16 -10.34
N ALA A 149 -6.02 0.04 -9.32
CA ALA A 149 -4.57 0.19 -9.43
C ALA A 149 -3.95 -0.81 -10.43
N ILE A 150 -4.32 -2.09 -10.31
CA ILE A 150 -3.85 -3.13 -11.24
C ILE A 150 -4.36 -2.88 -12.67
N GLY A 151 -5.64 -2.47 -12.80
CA GLY A 151 -6.23 -2.14 -14.10
C GLY A 151 -5.54 -0.96 -14.78
N GLU A 152 -5.11 0.04 -14.02
CA GLU A 152 -4.37 1.20 -14.56
C GLU A 152 -2.97 0.82 -15.04
N ILE A 153 -2.24 0.01 -14.27
CA ILE A 153 -0.92 -0.48 -14.67
C ILE A 153 -1.01 -1.28 -15.98
N ALA A 154 -1.97 -2.20 -16.08
CA ALA A 154 -2.17 -2.99 -17.30
C ALA A 154 -2.52 -2.11 -18.52
N ARG A 155 -3.27 -1.02 -18.32
CA ARG A 155 -3.55 -0.04 -19.39
C ARG A 155 -2.29 0.71 -19.82
N ALA A 156 -1.48 1.17 -18.87
CA ALA A 156 -0.23 1.87 -19.15
C ALA A 156 0.76 0.98 -19.93
N GLU A 157 0.94 -0.27 -19.51
CA GLU A 157 1.83 -1.24 -20.18
C GLU A 157 1.38 -1.54 -21.62
N THR A 158 0.07 -1.52 -21.90
CA THR A 158 -0.46 -1.72 -23.26
C THR A 158 -0.18 -0.53 -24.19
N ILE A 159 -0.09 0.70 -23.64
CA ILE A 159 0.17 1.92 -24.41
C ILE A 159 1.66 2.03 -24.80
N GLU A 160 2.56 1.44 -24.02
CA GLU A 160 4.02 1.52 -24.21
C GLU A 160 4.58 0.48 -25.21
N MET A 161 3.75 -0.42 -25.74
CA MET A 161 4.14 -1.39 -26.78
C MET A 161 3.63 -0.95 -28.17
N PRO A 162 4.43 -0.19 -28.97
CA PRO A 162 4.07 0.18 -30.35
C PRO A 162 4.14 -0.98 -31.35
#